data_AF-A0A3B9SU77-F1
#
_entry.id   AF-A0A3B9SU77-F1
#
_cell.length_a   1.000
_cell.length_b   1.000
_cell.length_c   1.000
_cell.angle_alpha   90.00
_cell.angle_beta   90.00
_cell.angle_gamma   90.00
#
_symmetry.space_group_name_H-M   'P 1'
#
loop_
_entity.id
_entity.type
_entity.pdbx_description
1 polymer ?
#
loop_
_entity_poly.entity_id
_entity_poly.type
_entity_poly.pdbx_seq_one_letter_code
_entity_poly.pdbx_strand_id
1 'polypeptide(L)'
;MKEDFEYEEEIDFWNKELQEYIEKPSDANEFLKITAEFDERGMLKKNTVKIYSEDPMGKYLPVEEKNIPMFKTAEELANQGYEEMRELVGK
;
A
#
# COMPACT_ATOMS: atom_id res chain seq x y z
N MET A 1 2.78 -44.72 -12.45
CA MET A 1 3.00 -44.25 -13.84
C MET A 1 1.93 -43.30 -14.37
N LYS A 2 0.65 -43.37 -13.98
CA LYS A 2 -0.30 -42.26 -14.22
C LYS A 2 -0.30 -41.22 -13.09
N GLU A 3 -0.20 -41.69 -11.86
CA GLU A 3 -0.20 -40.84 -10.65
C GLU A 3 1.04 -39.93 -10.57
N ASP A 4 2.22 -40.41 -11.00
CA ASP A 4 3.48 -39.63 -10.90
C ASP A 4 3.48 -38.35 -11.76
N PHE A 5 2.74 -38.35 -12.89
CA PHE A 5 2.62 -37.18 -13.77
C PHE A 5 1.67 -36.12 -13.21
N GLU A 6 0.63 -36.52 -12.46
CA GLU A 6 -0.30 -35.56 -11.83
C GLU A 6 0.39 -34.79 -10.70
N TYR A 7 1.26 -35.45 -9.93
CA TYR A 7 1.99 -34.79 -8.85
C TYR A 7 3.03 -33.77 -9.34
N GLU A 8 3.73 -34.05 -10.45
CA GLU A 8 4.69 -33.10 -11.01
C GLU A 8 4.00 -31.84 -11.56
N GLU A 9 2.85 -31.99 -12.24
CA GLU A 9 2.07 -30.84 -12.72
C GLU A 9 1.48 -30.01 -11.56
N GLU A 10 1.01 -30.66 -10.50
CA GLU A 10 0.58 -29.96 -9.29
C GLU A 10 1.74 -29.19 -8.65
N ILE A 11 2.90 -29.82 -8.46
CA ILE A 11 4.07 -29.18 -7.85
C ILE A 11 4.52 -27.96 -8.66
N ASP A 12 4.55 -28.06 -9.98
CA ASP A 12 4.89 -26.92 -10.85
C ASP A 12 3.85 -25.80 -10.78
N PHE A 13 2.56 -26.14 -10.68
CA PHE A 13 1.49 -25.16 -10.46
C PHE A 13 1.67 -24.43 -9.12
N TRP A 14 1.89 -25.16 -8.02
CA TRP A 14 2.11 -24.58 -6.70
C TRP A 14 3.37 -23.72 -6.65
N ASN A 15 4.46 -24.16 -7.28
CA ASN A 15 5.70 -23.39 -7.36
C ASN A 15 5.50 -22.06 -8.11
N LYS A 16 4.73 -22.09 -9.20
CA LYS A 16 4.41 -20.89 -9.98
C LYS A 16 3.52 -19.91 -9.20
N GLU A 17 2.47 -20.40 -8.52
CA GLU A 17 1.62 -19.58 -7.65
C GLU A 17 2.41 -18.92 -6.51
N LEU A 18 3.30 -19.67 -5.86
CA LEU A 18 4.16 -19.17 -4.80
C LEU A 18 5.17 -18.13 -5.31
N GLN A 19 5.71 -18.30 -6.52
CA GLN A 19 6.60 -17.32 -7.14
C GLN A 19 5.87 -16.06 -7.59
N GLU A 20 4.64 -16.16 -8.11
CA GLU A 20 3.86 -14.99 -8.50
C GLU A 20 3.58 -14.04 -7.31
N TYR A 21 3.39 -14.58 -6.10
CA TYR A 21 3.26 -13.79 -4.86
C TYR A 21 4.55 -13.04 -4.48
N ILE A 22 5.71 -13.54 -4.90
CA ILE A 22 7.03 -12.96 -4.62
C ILE A 22 7.43 -11.94 -5.68
N GLU A 23 7.05 -12.15 -6.94
CA GLU A 23 7.50 -11.36 -8.09
C GLU A 23 6.58 -10.19 -8.47
N LYS A 24 5.27 -10.30 -8.22
CA LYS A 24 4.33 -9.21 -8.47
C LYS A 24 4.16 -8.42 -7.17
N PRO A 25 4.26 -7.07 -7.19
CA PRO A 25 3.75 -6.28 -6.09
C PRO A 25 2.27 -6.63 -5.98
N SER A 26 1.88 -7.35 -4.93
CA SER A 26 0.47 -7.38 -4.56
C SER A 26 0.07 -5.94 -4.29
N ASP A 27 -1.13 -5.54 -4.67
CA ASP A 27 -1.79 -4.37 -4.08
C ASP A 27 -1.97 -4.65 -2.58
N ALA A 28 -0.87 -4.61 -1.84
CA ALA A 28 -0.88 -4.70 -0.41
C ALA A 28 -1.67 -3.48 0.02
N ASN A 29 -2.79 -3.70 0.71
CA ASN A 29 -3.50 -2.62 1.36
C ASN A 29 -2.53 -1.99 2.35
N GLU A 30 -1.83 -0.93 1.95
CA GLU A 30 -1.00 -0.16 2.86
C GLU A 30 -1.95 0.55 3.81
N PHE A 31 -2.04 0.03 5.03
CA PHE A 31 -2.86 0.65 6.05
C PHE A 31 -2.12 1.84 6.64
N LEU A 32 -2.57 3.03 6.26
CA LEU A 32 -2.09 4.30 6.79
C LEU A 32 -2.96 4.74 7.96
N LYS A 33 -2.31 5.07 9.07
CA LYS A 33 -2.95 5.73 10.23
C LYS A 33 -2.44 7.16 10.33
N ILE A 34 -3.36 8.11 10.34
CA ILE A 34 -3.07 9.53 10.50
C ILE A 34 -3.63 9.99 11.84
N THR A 35 -2.80 10.62 12.66
CA THR A 35 -3.21 11.22 13.93
C THR A 35 -2.89 12.71 13.93
N ALA A 36 -3.76 13.53 14.53
CA ALA A 36 -3.53 14.95 14.71
C ALA A 36 -4.29 15.45 15.94
N GLU A 37 -3.82 16.55 16.51
CA GLU A 37 -4.51 17.25 17.59
C GLU A 37 -5.40 18.36 17.03
N PHE A 38 -6.50 18.60 17.71
CA PHE A 38 -7.33 19.79 17.52
C PHE A 38 -6.98 20.84 18.58
N ASP A 39 -7.12 22.12 18.23
CA ASP A 39 -7.04 23.21 19.19
C ASP A 39 -8.38 23.40 19.93
N GLU A 40 -8.41 24.36 20.86
CA GLU A 40 -9.60 24.69 21.67
C GLU A 40 -10.80 25.16 20.83
N ARG A 41 -10.58 25.50 19.56
CA ARG A 41 -11.60 25.94 18.60
C ARG A 41 -12.01 24.81 17.64
N GLY A 42 -11.49 23.60 17.82
CA GLY A 42 -11.72 22.48 16.93
C GLY A 42 -10.97 22.57 15.61
N MET A 43 -9.96 23.43 15.49
CA MET A 43 -9.11 23.54 14.31
C MET A 43 -7.93 22.57 14.40
N LEU A 44 -7.58 21.95 13.28
CA LEU A 44 -6.45 21.02 13.20
C LEU A 44 -5.11 21.74 13.45
N LYS A 45 -4.32 21.28 14.42
CA LYS A 45 -2.94 21.73 14.63
C LYS A 45 -2.02 21.05 13.64
N LYS A 46 -1.71 21.72 12.52
CA LYS A 46 -0.92 21.16 11.40
C LYS A 46 0.41 20.54 11.82
N ASN A 47 1.09 21.12 12.81
CA ASN A 47 2.38 20.64 13.34
C ASN A 47 2.27 19.37 14.21
N THR A 48 1.07 18.87 14.47
CA THR A 48 0.83 17.64 15.27
C THR A 48 0.42 16.44 14.42
N VAL A 49 0.31 16.64 13.10
CA VAL A 49 0.00 15.56 12.17
C VAL A 49 1.14 14.56 12.15
N LYS A 50 0.83 13.30 12.42
CA LYS A 50 1.76 12.16 12.35
C LYS A 50 1.14 11.07 11.50
N ILE A 51 1.96 10.49 10.63
CA ILE A 51 1.58 9.40 9.74
C ILE A 51 2.29 8.13 10.22
N TYR A 52 1.55 7.03 10.25
CA TYR A 52 2.07 5.71 10.57
C TYR A 52 1.67 4.74 9.47
N SER A 53 2.57 3.81 9.12
CA SER A 53 2.27 2.68 8.25
C SER A 53 2.26 1.39 9.06
N GLU A 54 1.37 0.48 8.70
CA GLU A 54 1.33 -0.86 9.29
C GLU A 54 2.44 -1.74 8.70
N ASP A 55 3.24 -2.35 9.55
CA ASP A 55 4.20 -3.37 9.14
C ASP A 55 3.50 -4.72 8.87
N PRO A 56 4.18 -5.70 8.23
CA PRO A 56 3.59 -7.02 7.99
C PRO A 56 3.18 -7.79 9.26
N MET A 57 3.57 -7.33 10.45
CA MET A 57 3.18 -7.91 11.73
C MET A 57 1.98 -7.19 12.37
N GLY A 58 1.38 -6.21 11.68
CA GLY A 58 0.24 -5.44 12.16
C GLY A 58 0.60 -4.28 13.10
N LYS A 59 1.87 -3.86 13.16
CA LYS A 59 2.31 -2.76 14.02
C LYS A 59 2.40 -1.46 13.23
N TYR A 60 1.80 -0.41 13.77
CA TYR A 60 1.93 0.95 13.22
C TYR A 60 3.25 1.59 13.62
N LEU A 61 4.13 1.79 12.63
CA LEU A 61 5.42 2.47 12.79
C LEU A 61 5.35 3.88 12.19
N PRO A 62 5.99 4.88 12.82
CA PRO A 62 5.98 6.24 12.30
C PRO A 62 6.68 6.29 10.93
N VAL A 63 6.06 6.96 9.96
CA VAL A 63 6.66 7.18 8.65
C VAL A 63 7.70 8.29 8.78
N GLU A 64 8.93 8.02 8.35
CA GLU A 64 9.97 9.04 8.27
C GLU A 64 9.60 10.08 7.21
N GLU A 65 9.81 11.38 7.49
CA GLU A 65 9.46 12.47 6.56
C GLU A 65 10.08 12.31 5.18
N LYS A 66 11.27 11.70 5.08
CA LYS A 66 11.95 11.41 3.81
C LYS A 66 11.23 10.39 2.93
N ASN A 67 10.37 9.57 3.53
CA ASN A 67 9.58 8.53 2.85
C ASN A 67 8.16 9.01 2.54
N ILE A 68 7.75 10.17 3.07
CA ILE A 68 6.50 10.80 2.66
C ILE A 68 6.76 11.37 1.25
N PRO A 69 6.00 10.92 0.23
CA PRO A 69 6.16 11.49 -1.10
C PRO A 69 5.98 13.00 -1.00
N MET A 70 7.02 13.74 -1.40
CA MET A 70 7.07 15.18 -1.26
C MET A 70 6.20 15.80 -2.36
N PHE A 71 4.88 15.76 -2.18
CA PHE A 71 3.96 16.47 -3.06
C PHE A 71 4.22 17.96 -2.87
N LYS A 72 4.47 18.71 -3.96
CA LYS A 72 4.78 20.15 -3.81
C LYS A 72 3.55 20.91 -3.33
N THR A 73 2.34 20.46 -3.70
CA THR A 73 1.06 21.02 -3.25
C THR A 73 -0.06 19.98 -3.15
N ALA A 74 -1.11 20.29 -2.38
CA ALA A 74 -2.32 19.45 -2.28
C ALA A 74 -3.09 19.35 -3.61
N GLU A 75 -2.98 20.38 -4.47
CA GLU A 75 -3.63 20.42 -5.78
C GLU A 75 -2.95 19.50 -6.78
N GLU A 76 -1.61 19.42 -6.75
CA GLU A 76 -0.86 18.43 -7.52
C GLU A 76 -1.19 16.99 -7.09
N LEU A 77 -1.32 16.74 -5.78
CA LEU A 77 -1.71 15.43 -5.25
C LEU A 77 -3.11 15.02 -5.75
N ALA A 78 -4.08 15.93 -5.70
CA ALA A 78 -5.44 15.63 -6.15
C ALA A 78 -5.50 15.33 -7.65
N ASN A 79 -4.76 16.09 -8.46
CA ASN A 79 -4.69 15.85 -9.91
C ASN A 79 -3.99 14.53 -10.23
N GLN A 80 -2.91 14.19 -9.52
CA GLN A 80 -2.22 12.92 -9.68
C GLN A 80 -3.15 11.75 -9.34
N GLY A 81 -3.83 11.79 -8.19
CA GLY A 81 -4.77 10.74 -7.80
C GLY A 81 -5.94 10.58 -8.79
N TYR A 82 -6.42 11.68 -9.38
CA TYR A 82 -7.46 11.62 -10.41
C TYR A 82 -6.96 10.96 -11.70
N GLU A 83 -5.76 11.30 -12.17
CA GLU A 83 -5.15 10.68 -13.36
C GLU A 83 -4.93 9.17 -13.14
N GLU A 84 -4.35 8.77 -12.01
CA GLU A 84 -4.11 7.36 -11.66
C GLU A 84 -5.42 6.56 -11.62
N MET A 85 -6.47 7.09 -10.98
CA MET A 85 -7.79 6.45 -10.96
C MET A 85 -8.44 6.39 -12.34
N ARG A 86 -8.26 7.42 -13.18
CA ARG A 86 -8.77 7.42 -14.56
C ARG A 86 -8.10 6.33 -15.41
N GLU A 87 -6.79 6.12 -15.25
CA GLU A 87 -6.07 5.05 -15.95
C GLU A 87 -6.51 3.65 -15.50
N LEU A 88 -6.80 3.47 -14.21
CA LEU A 88 -7.28 2.20 -13.65
C LEU A 88 -8.71 1.87 -14.10
N VAL A 89 -9.62 2.85 -14.13
CA VAL A 89 -11.03 2.65 -14.50
C VAL A 89 -11.26 2.71 -16.02
N GLY A 90 -10.31 3.29 -16.77
CA GLY A 90 -10.35 3.39 -18.22
C GLY A 90 -9.92 2.14 -19.00
N LYS A 91 -9.62 1.04 -18.32
CA LYS A 91 -9.34 -0.28 -18.91
C LYS A 91 -10.55 -1.20 -18.86
#